data_AF-A0A8A7K638-F1
#
_entry.id   AF-A0A8A7K638-F1
#
_cell.length_a   1.000
_cell.length_b   1.000
_cell.length_c   1.000
_cell.angle_alpha   90.00
_cell.angle_beta   90.00
_cell.angle_gamma   90.00
#
_symmetry.space_group_name_H-M   'P 1'
#
loop_
_entity.id
_entity.type
_entity.pdbx_description
1 polymer ?
#
loop_
_entity_poly.entity_id
_entity_poly.type
_entity_poly.pdbx_seq_one_letter_code
_entity_poly.pdbx_strand_id
1 'polypeptide(L)'
;MPNGFGFDDIILGDIDSLIEKFTLLTDSYRLLVGATEELTRTPSVGECIIDASVCRTAFLGTILDQLLLAIQIALIIDFIRVSEGSENPYV
;
A
#
# COMPACT_ATOMS: atom_id res chain seq x y z
N MET A 1 -16.86 -15.53 32.65
CA MET A 1 -15.62 -14.84 33.07
C MET A 1 -14.68 -14.85 31.88
N PRO A 2 -13.99 -13.73 31.60
CA PRO A 2 -13.79 -13.30 30.23
C PRO A 2 -12.35 -13.52 29.72
N ASN A 3 -12.24 -13.49 28.39
CA ASN A 3 -11.05 -13.18 27.59
C ASN A 3 -10.10 -14.32 27.22
N GLY A 4 -10.58 -15.23 26.37
CA GLY A 4 -9.76 -15.68 25.25
C GLY A 4 -9.88 -14.66 24.11
N PHE A 5 -9.35 -13.45 24.30
CA PHE A 5 -9.19 -12.50 23.19
C PHE A 5 -7.87 -12.91 22.52
N GLY A 6 -7.98 -13.85 21.59
CA GLY A 6 -6.85 -14.56 21.01
C GLY A 6 -6.00 -13.62 20.18
N PHE A 7 -4.68 -13.75 20.28
CA PHE A 7 -3.69 -13.08 19.45
C PHE A 7 -3.99 -13.12 17.95
N ASP A 8 -4.67 -14.18 17.49
CA ASP A 8 -5.13 -14.35 16.12
C ASP A 8 -6.09 -13.23 15.65
N ASP A 9 -6.95 -12.70 16.53
CA ASP A 9 -7.92 -11.66 16.18
C ASP A 9 -7.26 -10.28 15.97
N ILE A 10 -6.14 -10.01 16.67
CA ILE A 10 -5.41 -8.74 16.56
C ILE A 10 -4.58 -8.73 15.25
N ILE A 11 -3.92 -9.85 14.93
CA ILE A 11 -3.08 -9.97 13.73
C ILE A 11 -3.96 -9.96 12.45
N LEU A 12 -5.08 -10.68 12.45
CA LEU A 12 -6.00 -10.70 11.31
C LEU A 12 -6.73 -9.36 11.12
N GLY A 13 -7.13 -8.71 12.22
CA GLY A 13 -7.77 -7.39 12.16
C GLY A 13 -6.85 -6.31 11.59
N ASP A 14 -5.55 -6.36 11.90
CA ASP A 14 -4.56 -5.43 11.34
C ASP A 14 -4.30 -5.69 9.84
N ILE A 15 -4.38 -6.95 9.38
CA ILE A 15 -4.22 -7.31 7.97
C ILE A 15 -5.42 -6.84 7.13
N ASP A 16 -6.66 -7.03 7.61
CA ASP A 16 -7.85 -6.58 6.88
C ASP A 16 -7.87 -5.06 6.71
N SER A 17 -7.55 -4.33 7.79
CA SER A 17 -7.38 -2.87 7.75
C SER A 17 -6.28 -2.46 6.76
N LEU A 18 -5.15 -3.16 6.76
CA LEU A 18 -4.06 -2.92 5.81
C LEU A 18 -4.54 -3.11 4.37
N ILE A 19 -5.25 -4.21 4.07
CA ILE A 19 -5.81 -4.48 2.73
C ILE A 19 -6.72 -3.33 2.29
N GLU A 20 -7.65 -2.89 3.13
CA GLU A 20 -8.55 -1.77 2.81
C GLU A 20 -7.79 -0.48 2.47
N LYS A 21 -6.74 -0.15 3.24
CA LYS A 21 -5.91 1.03 2.95
C LYS A 21 -5.17 0.90 1.63
N PHE A 22 -4.67 -0.29 1.30
CA PHE A 22 -3.99 -0.55 0.03
C PHE A 22 -4.94 -0.51 -1.16
N THR A 23 -6.14 -1.04 -1.02
CA THR A 23 -7.18 -0.93 -2.05
C THR A 23 -7.51 0.54 -2.31
N LEU A 24 -7.75 1.33 -1.26
CA LEU A 24 -8.03 2.76 -1.41
C LEU A 24 -6.85 3.52 -2.07
N LEU A 25 -5.62 3.18 -1.69
CA LEU A 25 -4.41 3.80 -2.21
C LEU A 25 -4.21 3.48 -3.70
N THR A 26 -4.37 2.22 -4.09
CA THR A 26 -4.26 1.78 -5.49
C THR A 26 -5.38 2.34 -6.36
N ASP A 27 -6.60 2.43 -5.85
CA ASP A 27 -7.71 3.09 -6.55
C ASP A 27 -7.43 4.58 -6.78
N SER A 28 -6.95 5.27 -5.75
CA SER A 28 -6.58 6.70 -5.84
C SER A 28 -5.44 6.92 -6.83
N TYR A 29 -4.44 6.04 -6.83
CA TYR A 29 -3.34 6.08 -7.79
C TYR A 29 -3.83 5.87 -9.23
N ARG A 30 -4.74 4.92 -9.45
CA ARG A 30 -5.33 4.68 -10.79
C ARG A 30 -6.10 5.90 -11.29
N LEU A 31 -6.83 6.60 -10.42
CA LEU A 31 -7.48 7.87 -10.76
C LEU A 31 -6.47 8.95 -11.14
N LEU A 32 -5.37 9.06 -10.40
CA LEU A 32 -4.30 10.02 -10.71
C LEU A 32 -3.64 9.72 -12.06
N VAL A 33 -3.32 8.45 -12.35
CA VAL A 33 -2.78 8.03 -13.64
C VAL A 33 -3.74 8.40 -14.76
N GLY A 34 -5.04 8.09 -14.61
CA GLY A 34 -6.05 8.44 -15.59
C GLY A 34 -6.18 9.95 -15.82
N ALA A 35 -6.11 10.75 -14.76
CA ALA A 35 -6.10 12.21 -14.88
C ALA A 35 -4.86 12.73 -15.61
N THR A 36 -3.68 12.18 -15.31
CA THR A 36 -2.42 12.51 -16.00
C THR A 36 -2.46 12.13 -17.47
N GLU A 37 -3.01 10.96 -17.81
CA GLU A 37 -3.21 10.55 -19.21
C GLU A 37 -4.13 11.50 -19.95
N GLU A 38 -5.20 11.97 -19.32
CA GLU A 38 -6.14 12.89 -19.95
C GLU A 38 -5.55 14.28 -20.19
N LEU A 39 -4.66 14.74 -19.30
CA LEU A 39 -3.88 15.97 -19.53
C LEU A 39 -3.07 15.88 -20.83
N THR A 40 -2.53 14.70 -21.17
CA THR A 40 -1.76 14.50 -22.41
C THR A 40 -2.61 14.62 -23.68
N ARG A 41 -3.94 14.46 -23.57
CA ARG A 41 -4.90 14.55 -24.67
C ARG A 41 -5.61 15.92 -24.74
N THR A 42 -5.33 16.81 -23.79
CA THR A 42 -6.02 18.09 -23.67
C THR A 42 -5.30 19.20 -24.47
N PRO A 43 -5.89 19.73 -25.55
CA PRO A 43 -5.20 20.60 -26.53
C PRO A 43 -4.80 22.00 -26.03
N SER A 44 -5.12 22.36 -24.78
CA SER A 44 -4.78 23.64 -24.16
C SER A 44 -3.77 23.54 -23.02
N VAL A 45 -3.31 22.33 -22.68
CA VAL A 45 -2.36 22.12 -21.58
C VAL A 45 -0.94 22.22 -22.13
N GLY A 46 -0.11 23.03 -21.50
CA GLY A 46 1.29 23.18 -21.88
C GLY A 46 2.09 21.90 -21.61
N GLU A 47 3.04 21.60 -22.50
CA GLU A 47 3.92 20.43 -22.43
C GLU A 47 4.63 20.31 -21.08
N CYS A 48 5.10 21.43 -20.51
CA CYS A 48 5.75 21.44 -19.20
C CYS A 48 4.85 20.96 -18.05
N ILE A 49 3.53 21.18 -18.15
CA ILE A 49 2.55 20.72 -17.15
C ILE A 49 2.33 19.22 -17.32
N ILE A 50 2.24 18.75 -18.57
CA ILE A 50 2.11 17.33 -18.90
C ILE A 50 3.31 16.55 -18.36
N ASP A 51 4.53 16.99 -18.69
CA ASP A 51 5.77 16.35 -18.25
C ASP A 51 5.87 16.31 -16.72
N ALA A 52 5.57 17.43 -16.06
CA ALA A 52 5.56 17.47 -14.60
C ALA A 52 4.53 16.49 -14.00
N SER A 53 3.35 16.35 -14.61
CA SER A 53 2.30 15.42 -14.14
C SER A 53 2.71 13.97 -14.35
N VAL A 54 3.27 13.63 -15.52
CA VAL A 54 3.79 12.29 -15.83
C VAL A 54 4.91 11.91 -14.87
N CYS A 55 5.87 12.81 -14.65
CA CYS A 55 7.02 12.56 -13.79
C CYS A 55 6.60 12.33 -12.32
N ARG A 56 5.66 13.13 -11.80
CA ARG A 56 5.10 12.95 -10.45
C ARG A 56 4.32 11.64 -10.32
N THR A 57 3.55 11.28 -11.34
CA THR A 57 2.78 10.03 -11.35
C THR A 57 3.71 8.82 -11.35
N ALA A 58 4.74 8.83 -12.21
CA ALA A 58 5.75 7.77 -12.27
C ALA A 58 6.52 7.63 -10.94
N PHE A 59 6.94 8.74 -10.35
CA PHE A 59 7.61 8.75 -9.05
C PHE A 59 6.73 8.16 -7.95
N LEU A 60 5.44 8.50 -7.92
CA LEU A 60 4.51 7.92 -6.96
C LEU A 60 4.33 6.41 -7.18
N GLY A 61 4.28 5.95 -8.44
CA GLY A 61 4.27 4.52 -8.76
C GLY A 61 5.45 3.77 -8.14
N THR A 62 6.67 4.32 -8.27
CA THR A 62 7.86 3.74 -7.64
C THR A 62 7.76 3.67 -6.11
N ILE A 63 7.20 4.68 -5.46
CA ILE A 63 6.97 4.67 -4.00
C ILE A 63 6.00 3.54 -3.62
N LEU A 64 4.92 3.35 -4.40
CA LEU A 64 3.96 2.28 -4.15
C LEU A 64 4.60 0.90 -4.29
N ASP A 65 5.46 0.69 -5.29
CA ASP A 65 6.20 -0.56 -5.47
C ASP A 65 7.11 -0.86 -4.27
N GLN A 66 7.84 0.16 -3.77
CA GLN A 66 8.70 0.02 -2.59
C GLN A 66 7.90 -0.30 -1.33
N LEU A 67 6.73 0.32 -1.18
CA LEU A 67 5.85 0.10 -0.04
C LEU A 67 5.26 -1.33 -0.06
N LEU A 68 4.84 -1.81 -1.24
CA LEU A 68 4.38 -3.19 -1.43
C LEU A 68 5.48 -4.19 -1.06
N LEU A 69 6.72 -3.95 -1.52
CA LEU A 69 7.86 -4.78 -1.17
C LEU A 69 8.13 -4.81 0.34
N ALA A 70 8.06 -3.65 1.01
CA ALA A 70 8.28 -3.56 2.46
C ALA A 70 7.23 -4.38 3.24
N ILE A 71 5.98 -4.36 2.79
CA ILE A 71 4.90 -5.14 3.41
C ILE A 71 5.08 -6.63 3.17
N GLN A 72 5.45 -7.03 1.94
CA GLN A 72 5.77 -8.43 1.65
C GLN A 72 6.87 -8.95 2.58
N ILE A 73 7.94 -8.16 2.77
CA ILE A 73 9.03 -8.51 3.69
C ILE A 73 8.51 -8.62 5.13
N ALA A 74 7.70 -7.66 5.59
CA ALA A 74 7.14 -7.68 6.95
C ALA A 74 6.27 -8.92 7.20
N LEU A 75 5.38 -9.26 6.27
CA LEU A 75 4.52 -10.45 6.35
C LEU A 75 5.33 -11.75 6.33
N ILE A 76 6.40 -11.83 5.53
CA ILE A 76 7.30 -12.99 5.52
C ILE A 76 8.03 -13.14 6.86
N ILE A 77 8.54 -12.04 7.43
CA ILE A 77 9.21 -12.07 8.73
C ILE A 77 8.25 -12.52 9.83
N ASP A 78 7.03 -12.00 9.83
CA ASP A 78 6.00 -12.36 10.81
C ASP A 78 5.62 -13.83 10.69
N PHE A 79 5.41 -14.33 9.48
CA PHE A 79 5.14 -15.74 9.20
C PHE A 79 6.26 -16.67 9.73
N ILE A 80 7.53 -16.29 9.53
CA ILE A 80 8.68 -17.07 10.05
C ILE A 80 8.66 -17.09 11.58
N ARG A 81 8.45 -15.95 12.24
CA ARG A 81 8.41 -15.85 13.71
C ARG A 81 7.33 -16.73 14.32
N VAL A 82 6.13 -16.71 13.74
CA VAL A 82 5.00 -17.55 14.18
C VAL A 82 5.32 -19.03 13.93
N SER A 83 5.91 -19.37 12.79
CA SER A 83 6.27 -20.75 12.43
C SER A 83 7.36 -21.35 13.32
N GLU A 84 8.27 -20.54 13.85
CA GLU A 84 9.34 -20.95 14.77
C GLU A 84 8.88 -21.07 16.24
N GLY A 85 7.61 -20.73 16.55
CA GLY A 85 7.07 -20.80 17.91
C GLY A 85 7.64 -19.73 18.85
N SER A 86 8.22 -18.65 18.31
CA SER A 86 8.69 -17.52 19.11
C SER A 86 7.51 -16.64 19.57
N GLU A 87 7.31 -16.52 20.88
CA GLU A 87 6.32 -15.59 21.46
C GLU A 87 6.70 -14.14 21.13
N ASN A 88 5.67 -13.35 20.81
CA ASN A 88 5.75 -11.95 20.42
C ASN A 88 6.42 -11.10 21.54
N PRO A 89 7.51 -10.35 21.27
CA PRO A 89 8.19 -9.53 22.28
C PRO A 89 7.40 -8.27 22.71
N TYR A 90 6.23 -8.02 22.12
CA TYR A 90 5.31 -6.95 22.51
C TYR A 90 4.23 -7.41 23.49
N VAL A 91 4.38 -8.60 24.08
CA VAL A 91 3.62 -9.10 25.24
C VAL A 91 4.54 -9.49 26.38
#